data_AF-A0A960YWX8-F1
#
_entry.id   AF-A0A960YWX8-F1
#
_cell.length_a   1.000
_cell.length_b   1.000
_cell.length_c   1.000
_cell.angle_alpha   90.00
_cell.angle_beta   90.00
_cell.angle_gamma   90.00
#
_symmetry.space_group_name_H-M   'P 1'
#
loop_
_entity.id
_entity.type
_entity.pdbx_description
1 polymer ?
#
loop_
_entity_poly.entity_id
_entity_poly.type
_entity_poly.pdbx_seq_one_letter_code
_entity_poly.pdbx_strand_id
1 'polypeptide(L)'
;MDFIKKTLQFFYTIFYFVIMISGMVSIFILTYKNLEITSLYYLLFLFIPFYYISIYIHEFGHYVFGKMVGIKIPLISIGNSLNLLKSLQIGNLTLEITKSINGGYTATSYIPESFYRLRLLWFTLGGISFN
;
A
#
# COMPACT_ATOMS: atom_id res chain seq x y z
N MET A 1 15.39 -9.28 -15.48
CA MET A 1 14.00 -9.12 -15.93
C MET A 1 13.02 -10.03 -15.16
N ASP A 2 13.40 -11.27 -14.86
CA ASP A 2 12.49 -12.24 -14.19
C ASP A 2 12.15 -11.91 -12.74
N PHE A 3 13.09 -11.36 -11.97
CA PHE A 3 12.82 -10.95 -10.59
C PHE A 3 11.69 -9.90 -10.53
N ILE A 4 11.76 -8.89 -11.39
CA ILE A 4 10.75 -7.82 -11.49
C ILE A 4 9.37 -8.38 -11.83
N LYS A 5 9.30 -9.29 -12.81
CA LYS A 5 8.03 -9.95 -13.19
C LYS A 5 7.44 -10.74 -12.02
N LYS A 6 8.27 -11.50 -11.30
CA LYS A 6 7.84 -12.27 -10.13
C LYS A 6 7.37 -11.37 -8.97
N THR A 7 8.06 -10.27 -8.72
CA THR A 7 7.68 -9.29 -7.68
C THR A 7 6.35 -8.63 -8.01
N LEU A 8 6.18 -8.14 -9.24
CA LEU A 8 4.91 -7.56 -9.68
C LEU A 8 3.77 -8.58 -9.60
N GLN A 9 3.99 -9.81 -10.08
CA GLN A 9 3.00 -10.87 -10.04
C GLN A 9 2.58 -11.22 -8.61
N PHE A 10 3.52 -11.25 -7.67
CA PHE A 10 3.23 -11.48 -6.25
C PHE A 10 2.33 -10.38 -5.67
N PHE A 11 2.64 -9.11 -5.91
CA PHE A 11 1.82 -8.01 -5.42
C PHE A 11 0.44 -7.91 -6.09
N TYR A 12 0.35 -8.15 -7.40
CA TYR A 12 -0.95 -8.26 -8.10
C TYR A 12 -1.80 -9.39 -7.50
N THR A 13 -1.19 -10.53 -7.20
CA THR A 13 -1.90 -11.67 -6.59
C THR A 13 -2.47 -11.29 -5.23
N ILE A 14 -1.70 -10.59 -4.38
CA ILE A 14 -2.18 -10.10 -3.08
C ILE A 14 -3.32 -9.09 -3.24
N PHE A 15 -3.19 -8.14 -4.16
CA PHE A 15 -4.21 -7.13 -4.40
C PHE A 15 -5.54 -7.72 -4.86
N TYR A 16 -5.51 -8.60 -5.88
CA TYR A 16 -6.71 -9.30 -6.34
C TYR A 16 -7.32 -10.18 -5.25
N PHE A 17 -6.50 -10.80 -4.41
CA PHE A 17 -6.97 -11.57 -3.27
C PHE A 17 -7.73 -10.70 -2.26
N VAL A 18 -7.23 -9.50 -1.95
CA VAL A 18 -7.90 -8.55 -1.05
C VAL A 18 -9.23 -8.07 -1.62
N ILE A 19 -9.28 -7.67 -2.90
CA ILE A 19 -10.52 -7.24 -3.57
C ILE A 19 -11.53 -8.39 -3.64
N MET A 20 -11.08 -9.60 -3.96
CA MET A 20 -11.96 -10.75 -4.05
C MET A 20 -12.55 -11.08 -2.68
N ILE A 21 -11.76 -11.06 -1.60
CA ILE A 21 -12.27 -11.28 -0.24
C ILE A 21 -13.26 -10.18 0.16
N SER A 22 -12.94 -8.90 -0.08
CA SER A 22 -13.85 -7.80 0.28
C SER A 22 -15.16 -7.87 -0.50
N GLY A 23 -15.11 -8.23 -1.78
CA GLY A 23 -16.27 -8.46 -2.63
C GLY A 23 -17.12 -9.65 -2.17
N MET A 24 -16.47 -10.78 -1.84
CA MET A 24 -17.16 -11.97 -1.30
C MET A 24 -17.82 -11.69 0.04
N VAL A 25 -17.15 -10.97 0.94
CA VAL A 25 -17.73 -10.55 2.24
C VAL A 25 -18.94 -9.64 2.02
N SER A 26 -18.84 -8.67 1.10
CA SER A 26 -19.93 -7.75 0.78
C SER A 26 -21.14 -8.45 0.16
N ILE A 27 -20.91 -9.40 -0.76
CA ILE A 27 -21.98 -10.20 -1.40
C ILE A 27 -22.63 -11.14 -0.37
N PHE A 28 -21.84 -11.85 0.45
CA PHE A 28 -22.36 -12.72 1.49
C PHE A 28 -23.29 -11.97 2.45
N ILE A 29 -22.95 -10.72 2.76
CA ILE A 29 -23.70 -9.80 3.59
C ILE A 29 -24.99 -9.33 2.90
N LEU A 30 -24.91 -8.83 1.67
CA LEU A 30 -26.08 -8.38 0.90
C LEU A 30 -27.09 -9.51 0.61
N THR A 31 -26.63 -10.76 0.56
CA THR A 31 -27.49 -11.93 0.31
C THR A 31 -28.22 -12.38 1.58
N TYR A 32 -27.76 -11.98 2.78
CA TYR A 32 -28.40 -12.30 4.04
C TYR A 32 -29.48 -11.25 4.39
N LYS A 33 -30.75 -11.59 4.15
CA LYS A 33 -31.92 -10.70 4.29
C LYS A 33 -32.16 -10.10 5.70
N ASN A 34 -31.53 -10.65 6.74
CA ASN A 34 -31.62 -10.22 8.13
C ASN A 34 -30.23 -9.86 8.67
N LEU A 35 -29.59 -8.84 8.10
CA LEU A 35 -28.36 -8.29 8.68
C LEU A 35 -28.71 -7.59 10.00
N GLU A 36 -28.55 -8.32 11.10
CA GLU A 36 -28.55 -7.73 12.43
C GLU A 36 -27.45 -6.66 12.50
N ILE A 37 -27.67 -5.58 13.26
CA ILE A 37 -26.71 -4.50 13.48
C ILE A 37 -25.28 -5.02 13.82
N THR A 38 -25.20 -6.17 14.48
CA THR A 38 -23.98 -6.95 14.76
C THR A 38 -23.12 -7.21 13.53
N SER A 39 -23.72 -7.55 12.38
CA SER A 39 -23.03 -7.83 11.12
C SER A 39 -22.38 -6.58 10.49
N LEU A 40 -22.96 -5.40 10.69
CA LEU A 40 -22.38 -4.12 10.26
C LEU A 40 -21.13 -3.77 11.09
N TYR A 41 -21.15 -4.04 12.39
CA TYR A 41 -19.97 -3.86 13.26
C TYR A 41 -18.82 -4.78 12.86
N TYR A 42 -19.10 -6.04 12.48
CA TYR A 42 -18.07 -6.93 11.94
C TYR A 42 -17.46 -6.40 10.64
N LEU A 43 -18.27 -5.80 9.76
CA LEU A 43 -17.77 -5.22 8.51
C LEU A 43 -16.86 -4.02 8.76
N LEU A 44 -17.28 -3.11 9.64
CA LEU A 44 -16.46 -1.95 10.05
C LEU A 44 -15.17 -2.41 10.75
N PHE A 45 -15.24 -3.45 11.58
CA PHE A 45 -14.08 -4.02 12.25
C PHE A 45 -13.09 -4.65 11.27
N LEU A 46 -13.57 -5.37 10.23
CA LEU A 46 -12.72 -5.95 9.20
C LEU A 46 -12.16 -4.89 8.25
N PHE A 47 -12.90 -3.80 7.98
CA PHE A 47 -12.44 -2.74 7.08
C PHE A 47 -11.16 -2.05 7.59
N ILE A 48 -11.05 -1.85 8.90
CA ILE A 48 -9.90 -1.16 9.53
C ILE A 48 -8.55 -1.82 9.20
N PRO A 49 -8.32 -3.14 9.45
CA PRO A 49 -7.05 -3.77 9.11
C PRO A 49 -6.79 -3.80 7.59
N PHE A 50 -7.83 -3.98 6.76
CA PHE A 50 -7.67 -3.94 5.30
C PHE A 50 -7.25 -2.56 4.79
N TYR A 51 -7.81 -1.50 5.36
CA TYR A 51 -7.42 -0.12 5.06
C TYR A 51 -5.94 0.13 5.41
N TYR A 52 -5.48 -0.33 6.57
CA TYR A 52 -4.05 -0.19 6.90
C TYR A 52 -3.18 -1.00 5.92
N ILE A 53 -3.55 -2.25 5.64
CA ILE A 53 -2.82 -3.08 4.66
C ILE A 53 -2.75 -2.40 3.30
N SER A 54 -3.82 -1.77 2.81
CA SER A 54 -3.79 -1.07 1.52
C SER A 54 -2.80 0.10 1.53
N ILE A 55 -2.74 0.89 2.63
CA ILE A 55 -1.74 1.95 2.78
C ILE A 55 -0.32 1.37 2.74
N TYR A 56 -0.06 0.27 3.45
CA TYR A 56 1.27 -0.38 3.42
C TYR A 56 1.66 -0.79 1.99
N ILE A 57 0.74 -1.38 1.24
CA ILE A 57 1.01 -1.82 -0.14
C ILE A 57 1.19 -0.61 -1.06
N HIS A 58 0.38 0.44 -0.91
CA HIS A 58 0.45 1.68 -1.68
C HIS A 58 1.83 2.35 -1.58
N GLU A 59 2.31 2.61 -0.36
CA GLU A 59 3.61 3.23 -0.15
C GLU A 59 4.77 2.33 -0.59
N PHE A 60 4.62 1.02 -0.38
CA PHE A 60 5.63 0.08 -0.86
C PHE A 60 5.67 -0.01 -2.39
N GLY A 61 4.54 0.21 -3.06
CA GLY A 61 4.47 0.30 -4.51
C GLY A 61 5.29 1.46 -5.06
N HIS A 62 5.18 2.65 -4.45
CA HIS A 62 6.05 3.79 -4.77
C HIS A 62 7.55 3.43 -4.62
N TYR A 63 7.89 2.71 -3.55
CA TYR A 63 9.26 2.24 -3.32
C TYR A 63 9.76 1.29 -4.43
N VAL A 64 8.98 0.26 -4.75
CA VAL A 64 9.35 -0.75 -5.76
C VAL A 64 9.51 -0.10 -7.12
N PHE A 65 8.51 0.65 -7.58
CA PHE A 65 8.56 1.29 -8.89
C PHE A 65 9.64 2.36 -8.95
N GLY A 66 9.80 3.17 -7.91
CA GLY A 66 10.88 4.15 -7.83
C GLY A 66 12.26 3.51 -7.94
N LYS A 67 12.51 2.41 -7.21
CA LYS A 67 13.76 1.64 -7.32
C LYS A 67 13.98 1.09 -8.73
N MET A 68 12.93 0.57 -9.37
CA MET A 68 13.01 0.05 -10.73
C MET A 68 13.39 1.13 -11.75
N VAL A 69 12.87 2.34 -11.57
CA VAL A 69 13.21 3.49 -12.41
C VAL A 69 14.36 4.32 -11.84
N GLY A 70 15.20 3.77 -10.97
CA GLY A 70 16.42 4.41 -10.50
C GLY A 70 16.22 5.69 -9.65
N ILE A 71 15.02 5.90 -9.11
CA ILE A 71 14.72 6.97 -8.15
C ILE A 71 15.26 6.57 -6.78
N LYS A 72 15.93 7.50 -6.11
CA LYS A 72 16.38 7.31 -4.73
C LYS A 72 15.24 7.64 -3.76
N ILE A 73 14.85 6.64 -2.98
CA ILE A 73 13.79 6.72 -1.97
C ILE A 73 14.42 6.46 -0.61
N PRO A 74 14.78 7.52 0.13
CA PRO A 74 15.40 7.38 1.46
C PRO A 74 14.38 7.11 2.56
N LEU A 75 13.09 7.41 2.37
CA LEU A 75 12.11 7.36 3.44
C LEU A 75 10.74 6.90 2.94
N ILE A 76 10.15 5.96 3.67
CA ILE A 76 8.74 5.60 3.62
C ILE A 76 8.17 5.85 5.02
N SER A 77 7.12 6.67 5.11
CA SER A 77 6.43 6.95 6.36
C SER A 77 4.99 6.42 6.29
N ILE A 78 4.54 5.70 7.32
CA ILE A 78 3.22 5.09 7.37
C ILE A 78 2.56 5.48 8.68
N GLY A 79 1.44 6.18 8.60
CA GLY A 79 0.59 6.53 9.73
C GLY A 79 -0.24 5.33 10.17
N ASN A 80 -0.09 4.89 11.42
CA ASN A 80 -0.85 3.76 11.96
C ASN A 80 -1.74 4.17 13.15
N SER A 81 -1.82 5.45 13.52
CA SER A 81 -2.54 5.99 14.70
C SER A 81 -2.16 5.42 16.08
N LEU A 82 -1.60 4.21 16.13
CA LEU A 82 -0.99 3.59 17.29
C LEU A 82 0.23 4.42 17.73
N ASN A 83 0.42 4.57 19.04
CA ASN A 83 1.58 5.25 19.66
C ASN A 83 2.88 4.44 19.48
N LEU A 84 3.16 3.97 18.27
CA LEU A 84 4.34 3.21 17.91
C LEU A 84 5.19 4.08 17.00
N LEU A 85 5.91 5.03 17.59
CA LEU A 85 7.04 5.65 16.90
C LEU A 85 8.13 4.57 16.76
N LYS A 86 8.21 4.00 15.57
CA LYS A 86 9.23 3.02 15.22
C LYS A 86 9.85 3.43 13.90
N SER A 87 11.14 3.72 13.93
CA SER A 87 11.96 3.83 12.73
C SER A 87 12.76 2.53 12.57
N LEU A 88 12.73 1.97 11.37
CA LEU A 88 13.51 0.82 10.97
C LEU A 88 14.39 1.23 9.80
N GLN A 89 15.70 1.06 9.95
CA GLN A 89 16.64 1.33 8.86
C GLN A 89 16.98 0.04 8.12
N ILE A 90 16.69 0.01 6.83
CA ILE A 90 17.00 -1.11 5.91
C ILE A 90 17.97 -0.57 4.85
N GLY A 91 19.27 -0.66 5.15
CA GLY A 91 20.31 -0.07 4.31
C GLY A 91 20.15 1.45 4.20
N ASN A 92 19.87 1.95 2.99
CA ASN A 92 19.66 3.38 2.72
C ASN A 92 18.18 3.80 2.78
N LEU A 93 17.28 2.90 3.13
CA LEU A 93 15.86 3.17 3.32
C LEU A 93 15.57 3.29 4.82
N THR A 94 14.92 4.37 5.22
CA THR A 94 14.28 4.52 6.53
C THR A 94 12.80 4.24 6.38
N LEU A 95 12.26 3.37 7.24
CA LEU A 95 10.84 3.07 7.31
C LEU A 95 10.32 3.58 8.65
N GLU A 96 9.45 4.57 8.62
CA GLU A 96 8.92 5.24 9.82
C GLU A 96 7.45 4.92 10.00
N ILE A 97 7.08 4.38 11.15
CA ILE A 97 5.69 4.28 11.57
C ILE A 97 5.40 5.49 12.44
N THR A 98 4.47 6.34 11.98
CA THR A 98 4.12 7.60 12.65
C THR A 98 2.73 7.53 13.26
N LYS A 99 2.49 8.44 14.21
CA LYS A 99 1.18 8.61 14.86
C LYS A 99 0.19 9.40 13.99
N SER A 100 0.44 9.51 12.69
CA SER A 100 -0.49 10.17 11.77
C SER A 100 -1.67 9.24 11.46
N ILE A 101 -2.85 9.83 11.27
CA ILE A 101 -4.06 9.13 10.80
C ILE A 101 -4.16 9.24 9.26
N ASN A 102 -3.31 10.06 8.64
CA ASN A 102 -3.47 10.54 7.26
C ASN A 102 -2.83 9.61 6.21
N GLY A 103 -2.80 8.29 6.44
CA GLY A 103 -2.17 7.35 5.52
C GLY A 103 -0.64 7.39 5.60
N GLY A 104 0.03 7.29 4.45
CA GLY A 104 1.49 7.29 4.35
C GLY A 104 2.03 8.33 3.38
N TYR A 105 3.35 8.41 3.30
CA TYR A 105 4.03 9.08 2.20
C TYR A 105 5.40 8.45 1.92
N THR A 106 5.79 8.48 0.65
CA THR A 106 7.10 8.03 0.19
C THR A 106 7.91 9.20 -0.34
N ALA A 107 9.02 9.52 0.33
CA ALA A 107 9.86 10.66 -0.06
C ALA A 107 10.92 10.24 -1.08
N THR A 108 11.16 11.10 -2.07
CA THR A 108 12.22 10.93 -3.07
C THR A 108 13.32 11.96 -2.84
N SER A 109 14.59 11.55 -2.84
CA SER A 109 15.72 12.49 -2.72
C SER A 109 16.37 12.87 -4.04
N TYR A 110 16.28 11.99 -5.04
CA TYR A 110 16.87 12.23 -6.35
C TYR A 110 16.12 11.45 -7.43
N ILE A 111 15.75 12.16 -8.50
CA ILE A 111 15.18 11.60 -9.72
C ILE A 111 16.15 11.95 -10.86
N PRO A 112 16.70 10.97 -11.58
CA PRO A 112 17.56 11.23 -12.73
C PRO A 112 16.83 12.07 -13.81
N GLU A 113 17.52 13.03 -14.43
CA GLU A 113 16.92 13.87 -15.49
C GLU A 113 16.56 13.07 -16.74
N SER A 114 17.33 12.01 -17.05
CA SER A 114 17.05 11.14 -18.19
C SER A 114 15.68 10.48 -18.03
N PHE A 115 14.77 10.71 -18.98
CA PHE A 115 13.41 10.20 -18.94
C PHE A 115 12.62 10.61 -17.68
N TYR A 116 12.93 11.76 -17.08
CA TYR A 116 12.34 12.25 -15.83
C TYR A 116 10.82 12.05 -15.77
N ARG A 117 10.08 12.50 -16.79
CA ARG A 117 8.61 12.39 -16.87
C ARG A 117 8.13 10.94 -16.82
N LEU A 118 8.81 10.03 -17.53
CA LEU A 118 8.47 8.62 -17.56
C LEU A 118 8.76 7.96 -16.21
N ARG A 119 9.89 8.29 -15.58
CA ARG A 119 10.23 7.80 -14.24
C ARG A 119 9.21 8.25 -13.21
N LEU A 120 8.79 9.51 -13.28
CA LEU A 120 7.79 10.08 -12.39
C LEU A 120 6.42 9.44 -12.61
N LEU A 121 6.04 9.16 -13.86
CA LEU A 121 4.84 8.41 -14.21
C LEU A 121 4.87 6.98 -13.63
N TRP A 122 5.99 6.26 -13.77
CA TRP A 122 6.11 4.94 -13.15
C TRP A 122 6.06 5.00 -11.62
N PHE A 123 6.66 6.02 -11.03
CA PHE A 123 6.60 6.24 -9.58
C PHE A 123 5.18 6.51 -9.12
N THR A 124 4.42 7.38 -9.79
CA THR A 124 3.03 7.68 -9.42
C THR A 124 2.10 6.49 -9.67
N LEU A 125 2.26 5.79 -10.80
CA LEU A 125 1.57 4.52 -11.05
C LEU A 125 1.90 3.48 -9.99
N GLY A 126 3.10 3.53 -9.42
CA GLY A 126 3.50 2.72 -8.28
C GLY A 126 2.63 2.93 -7.04
N GLY A 127 1.94 4.07 -6.86
CA GLY A 127 0.93 4.21 -5.80
C GLY A 127 -0.47 3.81 -6.29
N ILE A 128 -0.82 4.21 -7.52
CA ILE A 128 -2.15 3.99 -8.09
C ILE A 128 -2.44 2.51 -8.37
N SER A 129 -1.43 1.72 -8.75
CA SER A 129 -1.60 0.27 -9.01
C SER A 129 -1.92 -0.54 -7.74
N PHE A 130 -1.90 0.10 -6.57
CA PHE A 130 -2.07 -0.53 -5.26
C PHE A 130 -3.07 0.19 -4.34
N ASN A 131 -3.88 1.11 -4.87
CA ASN A 131 -5.07 1.66 -4.23
C ASN A 131 -6.32 1.11 -4.93
#